data_AF-A0A150WM97-F1
#
_entry.id   AF-A0A150WM97-F1
#
_cell.length_a   1.000
_cell.length_b   1.000
_cell.length_c   1.000
_cell.angle_alpha   90.00
_cell.angle_beta   90.00
_cell.angle_gamma   90.00
#
_symmetry.space_group_name_H-M   'P 1'
#
loop_
_entity.id
_entity.type
_entity.pdbx_description
1 polymer ?
#
loop_
_entity_poly.entity_id
_entity_poly.type
_entity_poly.pdbx_seq_one_letter_code
_entity_poly.pdbx_strand_id
1 'polypeptide(L)'
;MNAENRLLRVDFILSYLLVYYSTSLAALQLSPLYFEINNEGQFNWITTTMSIFVLLFSTIMASSNFKLRADKMKSSYILLTQLEYDLSYGSSASDIASRYTLILDRTDNHSQRDYEKAQLWSKAHPDETVFSTIYRHLKYAGITAAIYIVVIASLAIPFLLLIKFIYPELKNV
;
A
#
# COMPACT_ATOMS: atom_id res chain seq x y z
N MET A 1 17.10 4.39 0.37
CA MET A 1 16.92 3.02 -0.20
C MET A 1 15.70 2.27 0.35
N ASN A 2 15.52 2.10 1.67
CA ASN A 2 14.39 1.30 2.22
C ASN A 2 12.98 1.86 1.90
N ALA A 3 12.82 3.17 1.77
CA ALA A 3 11.53 3.79 1.49
C ALA A 3 11.05 3.59 0.03
N GLU A 4 11.96 3.60 -0.94
CA GLU A 4 11.69 3.28 -2.35
C GLU A 4 11.18 1.84 -2.49
N ASN A 5 11.94 0.87 -1.93
CA ASN A 5 11.55 -0.54 -1.93
C ASN A 5 10.19 -0.77 -1.25
N ARG A 6 9.87 0.02 -0.23
CA ARG A 6 8.55 -0.04 0.43
C ARG A 6 7.43 0.45 -0.50
N LEU A 7 7.62 1.55 -1.22
CA LEU A 7 6.65 2.07 -2.19
C LEU A 7 6.41 1.07 -3.32
N LEU A 8 7.49 0.50 -3.88
CA LEU A 8 7.39 -0.52 -4.94
C LEU A 8 6.72 -1.81 -4.46
N ARG A 9 6.99 -2.25 -3.22
CA ARG A 9 6.32 -3.42 -2.64
C ARG A 9 4.82 -3.17 -2.45
N VAL A 10 4.44 -1.98 -1.99
CA VAL A 10 3.04 -1.60 -1.83
C VAL A 10 2.33 -1.56 -3.18
N ASP A 11 2.96 -0.95 -4.20
CA ASP A 11 2.44 -0.94 -5.57
C ASP A 11 2.19 -2.36 -6.09
N PHE A 12 3.19 -3.24 -6.00
CA PHE A 12 3.08 -4.63 -6.41
C PHE A 12 1.96 -5.39 -5.68
N ILE A 13 1.87 -5.27 -4.35
CA ILE A 13 0.84 -5.95 -3.55
C ILE A 13 -0.55 -5.45 -3.95
N LEU A 14 -0.74 -4.14 -4.10
CA LEU A 14 -2.05 -3.57 -4.43
C LEU A 14 -2.47 -3.92 -5.86
N SER A 15 -1.54 -3.92 -6.82
CA SER A 15 -1.78 -4.39 -8.18
C SER A 15 -2.16 -5.87 -8.21
N TYR A 16 -1.44 -6.71 -7.46
CA TYR A 16 -1.75 -8.14 -7.35
C TYR A 16 -3.14 -8.36 -6.74
N LEU A 17 -3.47 -7.68 -5.64
CA LEU A 17 -4.80 -7.77 -5.02
C LEU A 17 -5.91 -7.33 -5.97
N LEU A 18 -5.70 -6.24 -6.72
CA LEU A 18 -6.68 -5.76 -7.69
C LEU A 18 -6.96 -6.81 -8.77
N VAL A 19 -5.92 -7.44 -9.33
CA VAL A 19 -6.07 -8.52 -10.31
C VAL A 19 -6.78 -9.73 -9.71
N TYR A 20 -6.41 -10.11 -8.48
CA TYR A 20 -7.05 -11.22 -7.77
C TYR A 20 -8.55 -10.98 -7.56
N TYR A 21 -8.95 -9.80 -7.09
CA TYR A 21 -10.36 -9.49 -6.86
C TYR A 21 -11.15 -9.31 -8.15
N SER A 22 -10.58 -8.71 -9.20
CA SER A 22 -11.26 -8.56 -10.48
C SER A 22 -11.51 -9.92 -11.15
N THR A 23 -10.53 -10.82 -11.13
CA THR A 23 -10.67 -12.18 -11.67
C THR A 23 -11.64 -13.03 -10.84
N SER A 24 -11.57 -12.96 -9.51
CA SER A 24 -12.52 -13.66 -8.63
C SER A 24 -13.95 -13.17 -8.81
N LEU A 25 -14.13 -11.85 -8.95
CA LEU A 25 -15.44 -11.25 -9.21
C LEU A 25 -16.00 -11.68 -10.57
N ALA A 26 -15.17 -11.73 -11.61
CA ALA A 26 -15.57 -12.23 -12.92
C ALA A 26 -16.01 -13.71 -12.85
N ALA A 27 -15.25 -14.56 -12.13
CA ALA A 27 -15.63 -15.95 -11.91
C ALA A 27 -16.95 -16.07 -11.13
N LEU A 28 -17.15 -15.25 -10.11
CA LEU A 28 -18.42 -15.15 -9.38
C LEU A 28 -19.56 -14.78 -10.32
N GLN A 29 -19.42 -13.72 -11.11
CA GLN A 29 -20.46 -13.28 -12.06
C GLN A 29 -20.77 -14.29 -13.16
N LEU A 30 -19.83 -15.16 -13.53
CA LEU A 30 -20.06 -16.25 -14.48
C LEU A 30 -20.70 -17.49 -13.85
N SER A 31 -20.66 -17.64 -12.52
CA SER A 31 -21.21 -18.81 -11.84
C SER A 31 -22.70 -19.09 -12.11
N PRO A 32 -23.60 -18.10 -12.29
CA PRO A 32 -25.01 -18.37 -12.59
C PRO A 32 -25.25 -19.03 -13.96
N LEU A 33 -24.25 -19.01 -14.87
CA LEU A 33 -24.37 -19.71 -16.16
C LEU A 33 -24.24 -21.23 -16.01
N TYR A 34 -23.63 -21.70 -14.93
CA TYR A 34 -23.27 -23.12 -14.73
C TYR A 34 -23.93 -23.75 -13.50
N PHE A 35 -24.39 -22.95 -12.53
CA PHE A 35 -24.97 -23.41 -11.27
C PHE A 35 -26.27 -22.65 -10.98
N GLU A 36 -27.28 -23.32 -10.39
CA GLU A 36 -28.46 -22.58 -9.94
C GLU A 36 -28.10 -21.80 -8.66
N ILE A 37 -28.38 -20.50 -8.69
CA ILE A 37 -28.03 -19.60 -7.60
C ILE A 37 -29.18 -19.50 -6.62
N ASN A 38 -28.95 -19.93 -5.39
CA ASN A 38 -29.90 -19.71 -4.31
C ASN A 38 -29.95 -18.23 -3.94
N ASN A 39 -31.15 -17.65 -3.92
CA ASN A 39 -31.38 -16.24 -3.56
C ASN A 39 -30.65 -15.26 -4.52
N GLU A 40 -31.01 -15.33 -5.80
CA GLU A 40 -30.49 -14.48 -6.89
C GLU A 40 -30.47 -12.98 -6.52
N GLY A 41 -31.49 -12.48 -5.82
CA GLY A 41 -31.57 -11.09 -5.39
C GLY A 41 -30.40 -10.68 -4.48
N GLN A 42 -30.07 -11.49 -3.46
CA GLN A 42 -28.90 -11.23 -2.62
C GLN A 42 -27.59 -11.38 -3.39
N PHE A 43 -27.49 -12.39 -4.24
CA PHE A 43 -26.29 -12.64 -5.04
C PHE A 43 -25.98 -11.46 -5.98
N ASN A 44 -26.99 -10.98 -6.72
CA ASN A 44 -26.87 -9.84 -7.62
C ASN A 44 -26.50 -8.57 -6.88
N TRP A 45 -27.07 -8.33 -5.70
CA TRP A 45 -26.73 -7.17 -4.89
C TRP A 45 -25.27 -7.19 -4.44
N ILE A 46 -24.80 -8.33 -3.90
CA ILE A 46 -23.41 -8.49 -3.43
C ILE A 46 -22.40 -8.34 -4.57
N THR A 47 -22.61 -9.03 -5.70
CA THR A 47 -21.69 -8.97 -6.85
C THR A 47 -21.65 -7.57 -7.47
N THR A 48 -22.79 -6.87 -7.52
CA THR A 48 -22.86 -5.48 -7.98
C THR A 48 -22.09 -4.55 -7.04
N THR A 49 -22.32 -4.66 -5.72
CA THR A 49 -21.59 -3.85 -4.73
C THR A 49 -20.08 -4.11 -4.79
N MET A 50 -19.65 -5.37 -4.91
CA MET A 50 -18.23 -5.70 -5.08
C MET A 50 -17.64 -5.11 -6.37
N SER A 51 -18.40 -5.10 -7.47
CA SER A 51 -17.96 -4.47 -8.72
C SER A 51 -17.67 -2.98 -8.55
N ILE A 52 -18.53 -2.27 -7.82
CA ILE A 52 -18.34 -0.84 -7.50
C ILE A 52 -17.08 -0.65 -6.66
N PHE A 53 -16.86 -1.49 -5.64
CA PHE A 53 -15.65 -1.40 -4.81
C PHE A 53 -14.37 -1.65 -5.61
N VAL A 54 -14.35 -2.69 -6.46
CA VAL A 54 -13.20 -2.98 -7.33
C VAL A 54 -12.93 -1.81 -8.29
N LEU A 55 -13.97 -1.20 -8.85
CA LEU A 55 -13.84 -0.02 -9.70
C LEU A 55 -13.24 1.17 -8.96
N LEU A 56 -13.78 1.52 -7.78
CA LEU A 56 -13.26 2.61 -6.95
C LEU A 56 -11.79 2.37 -6.58
N PHE A 57 -11.48 1.15 -6.15
CA PHE A 57 -10.13 0.78 -5.76
C PHE A 57 -9.15 0.86 -6.94
N SER A 58 -9.56 0.41 -8.13
CA SER A 58 -8.76 0.53 -9.35
C SER A 58 -8.44 1.99 -9.69
N THR A 59 -9.40 2.90 -9.47
CA THR A 59 -9.25 4.34 -9.73
C THR A 59 -8.30 4.99 -8.72
N ILE A 60 -8.44 4.64 -7.45
CA ILE A 60 -7.52 5.12 -6.39
C ILE A 60 -6.10 4.62 -6.67
N MET A 61 -5.95 3.37 -7.08
CA MET A 61 -4.66 2.81 -7.46
C MET A 61 -4.04 3.53 -8.64
N ALA A 62 -4.81 3.75 -9.70
CA ALA A 62 -4.35 4.49 -10.88
C ALA A 62 -3.93 5.93 -10.55
N SER A 63 -4.63 6.60 -9.63
CA SER A 63 -4.28 7.98 -9.24
C SER A 63 -3.09 8.08 -8.27
N SER A 64 -2.79 7.02 -7.52
CA SER A 64 -1.75 7.04 -6.48
C SER A 64 -0.31 7.10 -7.02
N ASN A 65 -0.06 6.67 -8.26
CA ASN A 65 1.22 6.81 -8.96
C ASN A 65 2.45 6.38 -8.13
N PHE A 66 2.37 5.26 -7.41
CA PHE A 66 3.43 4.83 -6.47
C PHE A 66 4.80 4.65 -7.13
N LYS A 67 4.83 4.12 -8.35
CA LYS A 67 6.07 3.97 -9.13
C LYS A 67 6.74 5.31 -9.44
N LEU A 68 5.97 6.30 -9.90
CA LEU A 68 6.48 7.66 -10.16
C LEU A 68 7.04 8.30 -8.88
N ARG A 69 6.35 8.11 -7.75
CA ARG A 69 6.82 8.59 -6.44
C ARG A 69 8.11 7.91 -6.00
N ALA A 70 8.25 6.60 -6.25
CA ALA A 70 9.47 5.86 -5.97
C ALA A 70 10.65 6.39 -6.82
N ASP A 71 10.42 6.63 -8.12
CA ASP A 71 11.44 7.17 -9.04
C ASP A 71 11.88 8.60 -8.65
N LYS A 72 10.93 9.47 -8.28
CA LYS A 72 11.23 10.79 -7.71
C LYS A 72 12.08 10.68 -6.43
N MET A 73 11.73 9.77 -5.54
CA MET A 73 12.48 9.59 -4.29
C MET A 73 13.92 9.10 -4.54
N LYS A 74 14.09 8.16 -5.49
CA LYS A 74 15.40 7.65 -5.91
C LYS A 74 16.27 8.75 -6.51
N SER A 75 15.72 9.49 -7.46
CA SER A 75 16.44 10.59 -8.13
C SER A 75 16.85 11.68 -7.14
N SER A 76 15.97 12.08 -6.21
CA SER A 76 16.33 13.03 -5.15
C SER A 76 17.44 12.52 -4.25
N TYR A 77 17.46 11.23 -3.91
CA TYR A 77 18.53 10.64 -3.10
C TYR A 77 19.89 10.64 -3.82
N ILE A 78 19.90 10.34 -5.12
CA ILE A 78 21.11 10.42 -5.95
C ILE A 78 21.63 11.86 -6.00
N LEU A 79 20.73 12.84 -6.23
CA LEU A 79 21.10 14.26 -6.28
C LEU A 79 21.64 14.76 -4.93
N LEU A 80 21.06 14.31 -3.81
CA LEU A 80 21.56 14.60 -2.46
C LEU A 80 22.95 14.02 -2.24
N THR A 81 23.20 12.79 -2.68
CA THR A 81 24.52 12.15 -2.54
C THR A 81 25.58 12.89 -3.37
N GLN A 82 25.22 13.34 -4.57
CA GLN A 82 26.10 14.18 -5.40
C GLN A 82 26.36 15.53 -4.75
N LEU A 83 25.34 16.14 -4.14
CA LEU A 83 25.49 17.41 -3.44
C LEU A 83 26.42 17.30 -2.23
N GLU A 84 26.33 16.20 -1.48
CA GLU A 84 27.22 15.90 -0.34
C GLU A 84 28.67 15.71 -0.80
N TYR A 85 28.88 15.05 -1.94
CA TYR A 85 30.19 14.96 -2.57
C TYR A 85 30.70 16.36 -2.97
N ASP A 86 29.90 17.16 -3.67
CA ASP A 86 30.27 18.51 -4.11
C ASP A 86 30.60 19.46 -2.93
N LEU A 87 29.90 19.30 -1.80
CA LEU A 87 30.19 19.99 -0.54
C LEU A 87 31.56 19.60 0.02
N SER A 88 31.87 18.30 0.00
CA SER A 88 33.13 17.77 0.51
C SER A 88 34.35 18.19 -0.32
N TYR A 89 34.15 18.53 -1.60
CA TYR A 89 35.19 18.98 -2.53
C TYR A 89 35.27 20.52 -2.70
N GLY A 90 34.63 21.29 -1.82
CA GLY A 90 34.87 22.73 -1.69
C GLY A 90 33.98 23.62 -2.56
N SER A 91 32.81 23.15 -2.97
CA SER A 91 31.83 24.00 -3.65
C SER A 91 31.27 25.09 -2.72
N SER A 92 30.90 26.24 -3.30
CA SER A 92 30.32 27.37 -2.56
C SER A 92 29.08 26.96 -1.76
N ALA A 93 29.05 27.25 -0.46
CA ALA A 93 27.92 26.96 0.41
C ALA A 93 26.58 27.58 -0.08
N SER A 94 26.66 28.74 -0.75
CA SER A 94 25.49 29.40 -1.35
C SER A 94 24.92 28.62 -2.53
N ASP A 95 25.79 28.04 -3.36
CA ASP A 95 25.37 27.27 -4.53
C ASP A 95 24.76 25.93 -4.13
N ILE A 96 25.37 25.29 -3.12
CA ILE A 96 24.87 24.06 -2.49
C ILE A 96 23.50 24.28 -1.85
N ALA A 97 23.30 25.38 -1.12
CA ALA A 97 22.01 25.70 -0.50
C ALA A 97 20.89 25.83 -1.55
N SER A 98 21.18 26.47 -2.69
CA SER A 98 20.22 26.63 -3.78
C SER A 98 19.85 25.31 -4.46
N ARG A 99 20.84 24.42 -4.66
CA ARG A 99 20.62 23.08 -5.23
C ARG A 99 19.88 22.18 -4.24
N TYR A 100 20.15 22.31 -2.94
CA TYR A 100 19.46 21.59 -1.88
C TYR A 100 17.97 21.94 -1.80
N THR A 101 17.61 23.23 -1.82
CA THR A 101 16.21 23.66 -1.83
C THR A 101 15.48 23.15 -3.07
N LEU A 102 16.14 23.17 -4.23
CA LEU A 102 15.57 22.64 -5.47
C LEU A 102 15.33 21.12 -5.41
N ILE A 103 16.22 20.36 -4.76
CA ILE A 103 16.00 18.91 -4.52
C ILE A 103 14.85 18.68 -3.55
N LEU A 104 14.75 19.47 -2.47
CA LEU A 104 13.65 19.40 -1.52
C LEU A 104 12.31 19.69 -2.20
N ASP A 105 12.21 20.76 -2.99
CA ASP A 105 11.01 21.13 -3.74
C ASP A 105 10.51 20.02 -4.67
N ARG A 106 11.40 19.14 -5.14
CA ARG A 106 11.06 17.98 -5.97
C ARG A 106 10.55 16.77 -5.20
N THR A 107 10.83 16.67 -3.89
CA THR A 107 10.33 15.58 -3.06
C THR A 107 8.92 15.89 -2.57
N ASP A 108 7.97 14.96 -2.73
CA ASP A 108 6.58 15.09 -2.25
C ASP A 108 6.44 15.20 -0.71
N ASN A 109 7.56 15.30 0.02
CA ASN A 109 7.61 15.30 1.49
C ASN A 109 7.52 16.73 2.04
N HIS A 110 6.46 17.47 1.69
CA HIS A 110 6.27 18.89 2.05
C HIS A 110 5.16 19.17 3.05
N SER A 111 4.56 18.14 3.65
CA SER A 111 3.64 18.40 4.75
C SER A 111 4.43 18.91 5.95
N GLN A 112 4.21 20.17 6.34
CA GLN A 112 4.78 20.72 7.57
C GLN A 112 4.44 19.85 8.80
N ARG A 113 3.31 19.13 8.75
CA ARG A 113 2.96 18.12 9.78
C ARG A 113 3.93 16.94 9.82
N ASP A 114 4.47 16.51 8.68
CA ASP A 114 5.45 15.40 8.66
C ASP A 114 6.79 15.84 9.25
N TYR A 115 7.20 17.09 8.98
CA TYR A 115 8.36 17.70 9.61
C TYR A 115 8.18 17.86 11.13
N GLU A 116 7.06 18.41 11.58
CA GLU A 116 6.73 18.55 12.99
C GLU A 116 6.66 17.18 13.69
N LYS A 117 6.08 16.17 13.03
CA LYS A 117 6.02 14.81 13.56
C LYS A 117 7.40 14.17 13.66
N ALA A 118 8.28 14.39 12.68
CA ALA A 118 9.66 13.90 12.72
C ALA A 118 10.46 14.59 13.84
N GLN A 119 10.31 15.89 14.03
CA GLN A 119 10.95 16.62 15.13
C GLN A 119 10.44 16.19 16.50
N LEU A 120 9.13 16.03 16.66
CA LEU A 120 8.53 15.53 17.91
C LEU A 120 9.01 14.12 18.22
N TRP A 121 9.11 13.26 17.20
CA TRP A 121 9.62 11.91 17.35
C TRP A 121 11.09 11.90 17.78
N SER A 122 11.93 12.72 17.16
CA SER A 122 13.36 12.85 17.50
C SER A 122 13.58 13.43 18.91
N LYS A 123 12.78 14.41 19.33
CA LYS A 123 12.84 14.98 20.69
C LYS A 123 12.34 14.02 21.78
N ALA A 124 11.39 13.14 21.45
CA ALA A 124 10.81 12.20 22.41
C ALA A 124 11.70 10.98 22.69
N HIS A 125 12.73 10.71 21.87
CA HIS A 125 13.58 9.53 21.99
C HIS A 125 15.08 9.89 21.88
N PRO A 126 15.63 10.72 22.79
CA PRO A 126 17.05 11.09 22.75
C PRO A 126 17.99 9.92 23.08
N ASP A 127 17.54 8.97 23.91
CA ASP A 127 18.28 7.75 24.27
C ASP A 127 17.32 6.55 24.30
N GLU A 128 17.31 5.74 23.23
CA GLU A 128 16.48 4.53 23.17
C GLU A 128 17.01 3.46 24.12
N THR A 129 16.30 3.23 25.23
CA THR A 129 16.56 2.07 26.11
C THR A 129 16.18 0.77 25.40
N VAL A 130 16.91 -0.32 25.67
CA VAL A 130 16.70 -1.66 25.06
C VAL A 130 15.25 -2.14 25.16
N PHE A 131 14.57 -1.83 26.27
CA PHE A 131 13.18 -2.22 26.49
C PHE A 131 12.19 -1.50 25.54
N SER A 132 12.44 -0.21 25.27
CA SER A 132 11.64 0.56 24.30
C SER A 132 11.82 0.03 22.86
N THR A 133 13.03 -0.44 22.54
CA THR A 133 13.34 -1.08 21.26
C THR A 133 12.60 -2.40 21.09
N ILE A 134 12.58 -3.26 22.13
CA ILE A 134 11.88 -4.56 22.09
C ILE A 134 10.36 -4.37 21.97
N TYR A 135 9.78 -3.48 22.77
CA TYR A 135 8.34 -3.17 22.69
C TYR A 135 7.95 -2.65 21.31
N ARG A 136 8.78 -1.80 20.69
CA ARG A 136 8.56 -1.32 19.33
C ARG A 136 8.60 -2.44 18.30
N HIS A 137 9.54 -3.38 18.42
CA HIS A 137 9.61 -4.53 17.52
C HIS A 137 8.39 -5.45 17.67
N LEU A 138 7.97 -5.74 18.90
CA LEU A 138 6.75 -6.51 19.18
C LEU A 138 5.49 -5.82 18.63
N LYS A 139 5.34 -4.51 18.85
CA LYS A 139 4.23 -3.73 18.31
C LYS A 139 4.23 -3.73 16.78
N TYR A 140 5.39 -3.54 16.16
CA TYR A 140 5.52 -3.57 14.70
C TYR A 140 5.20 -4.96 14.14
N ALA A 141 5.70 -6.02 14.78
CA ALA A 141 5.38 -7.41 14.42
C ALA A 141 3.89 -7.71 14.55
N GLY A 142 3.24 -7.27 15.64
CA GLY A 142 1.81 -7.44 15.85
C GLY A 142 0.96 -6.72 14.81
N ILE A 143 1.29 -5.47 14.48
CA ILE A 143 0.60 -4.72 13.41
C ILE A 143 0.78 -5.42 12.06
N THR A 144 2.00 -5.88 11.76
CA THR A 144 2.29 -6.57 10.51
C THR A 144 1.53 -7.89 10.41
N ALA A 145 1.48 -8.68 11.49
CA ALA A 145 0.70 -9.90 11.57
C ALA A 145 -0.81 -9.64 11.38
N ALA A 146 -1.35 -8.60 12.01
CA ALA A 146 -2.74 -8.20 11.82
C ALA A 146 -3.06 -7.85 10.36
N ILE A 147 -2.16 -7.13 9.69
CA ILE A 147 -2.30 -6.83 8.24
C ILE A 147 -2.33 -8.13 7.43
N TYR A 148 -1.42 -9.07 7.69
CA TYR A 148 -1.42 -10.36 7.00
C TYR A 148 -2.69 -11.16 7.25
N ILE A 149 -3.21 -11.19 8.48
CA ILE A 149 -4.48 -11.86 8.81
C ILE A 149 -5.64 -11.24 8.02
N VAL A 150 -5.71 -9.91 7.97
CA VAL A 150 -6.75 -9.21 7.21
C VAL A 150 -6.66 -9.53 5.72
N VAL A 151 -5.44 -9.56 5.15
CA VAL A 151 -5.23 -9.93 3.74
C VAL A 151 -5.63 -11.38 3.48
N ILE A 152 -5.24 -12.33 4.34
CA ILE A 152 -5.61 -13.74 4.17
C ILE A 152 -7.13 -13.91 4.28
N ALA A 153 -7.74 -13.29 5.29
CA ALA A 153 -9.19 -13.31 5.46
C ALA A 153 -9.89 -12.71 4.25
N SER A 154 -9.38 -11.60 3.71
CA SER A 154 -9.97 -10.95 2.55
C SER A 154 -9.84 -11.80 1.28
N LEU A 155 -8.74 -12.54 1.11
CA LEU A 155 -8.57 -13.49 0.00
C LEU A 155 -9.55 -14.67 0.08
N ALA A 156 -9.97 -15.08 1.27
CA ALA A 156 -10.92 -16.17 1.46
C ALA A 156 -12.38 -15.78 1.14
N ILE A 157 -12.73 -14.47 1.16
CA ILE A 157 -14.10 -14.00 0.99
C ILE A 157 -14.76 -14.48 -0.32
N PRO A 158 -14.13 -14.35 -1.52
CA PRO A 158 -14.76 -14.80 -2.76
C PRO A 158 -15.07 -16.31 -2.76
N PHE A 159 -14.19 -17.13 -2.17
CA PHE A 159 -14.41 -18.57 -2.03
C PHE A 159 -15.55 -18.90 -1.06
N LEU A 160 -15.63 -18.20 0.07
CA LEU A 160 -16.74 -18.36 1.01
C LEU A 160 -18.09 -17.98 0.39
N LEU A 161 -18.11 -16.94 -0.46
CA LEU A 161 -19.30 -16.55 -1.21
C LEU A 161 -19.70 -17.63 -2.24
N LEU A 162 -18.74 -18.16 -3.01
CA LEU A 162 -19.01 -19.27 -3.93
C LEU A 162 -19.61 -20.47 -3.19
N ILE A 163 -19.00 -20.90 -2.08
CA ILE A 163 -19.52 -22.00 -1.26
C ILE A 163 -20.93 -21.65 -0.76
N LYS A 164 -21.15 -20.48 -0.19
CA LYS A 164 -22.46 -20.12 0.37
C LYS A 164 -23.60 -20.19 -0.67
N PHE A 165 -23.35 -19.73 -1.89
CA PHE A 165 -24.39 -19.63 -2.92
C PHE A 165 -24.56 -20.91 -3.75
N ILE A 166 -23.49 -21.69 -3.96
CA ILE A 166 -23.49 -22.91 -4.80
C ILE A 166 -23.66 -24.20 -3.97
N TYR A 167 -23.11 -24.27 -2.74
CA TYR A 167 -23.14 -25.49 -1.91
C TYR A 167 -24.54 -26.05 -1.59
N PRO A 168 -25.62 -25.27 -1.47
CA PRO A 168 -26.93 -25.84 -1.20
C PRO A 168 -27.44 -26.73 -2.37
N GLU A 169 -27.01 -26.51 -3.61
CA GLU A 169 -27.30 -27.40 -4.74
C GLU A 169 -26.52 -28.72 -4.66
N LEU A 170 -25.23 -28.68 -4.31
CA LEU A 170 -24.38 -29.87 -4.21
C LEU A 170 -24.87 -30.90 -3.17
N LYS A 171 -25.74 -30.48 -2.25
CA LYS A 171 -26.34 -31.35 -1.23
C LYS A 171 -27.64 -32.03 -1.71
N ASN A 172 -28.23 -31.57 -2.81
CA ASN A 172 -29.48 -32.08 -3.37
C ASN A 172 -29.29 -32.97 -4.61
N VAL A 173 -28.03 -33.22 -5.01
CA VAL A 173 -27.61 -34.23 -6.00
C VAL A 173 -27.12 -35.48 -5.26
#